data_AF-A0A1E3X7G1-F1
#
_entry.id   AF-A0A1E3X7G1-F1
#
_cell.length_a   1.000
_cell.length_b   1.000
_cell.length_c   1.000
_cell.angle_alpha   90.00
_cell.angle_beta   90.00
_cell.angle_gamma   90.00
#
_symmetry.space_group_name_H-M   'P 1'
#
loop_
_entity.id
_entity.type
_entity.pdbx_description
1 polymer ?
#
loop_
_entity_poly.entity_id
_entity_poly.type
_entity_poly.pdbx_seq_one_letter_code
_entity_poly.pdbx_strand_id
1 'polypeptide(L)' 'MPKPNPPKIHLNENLSPRLSTQLVKHGFDVTPSQEAGLLSKPDDKQLEHAVSQQRAIVTFNVRRNIRRMDFISNS' A
#
# COMPACT_ATOMS: atom_id res chain seq x y z
N MET A 1 -10.84 -17.22 -6.62
CA MET A 1 -10.15 -16.53 -7.73
C MET A 1 -9.99 -15.06 -7.35
N PRO A 2 -8.87 -14.39 -7.67
CA PRO A 2 -8.75 -12.94 -7.50
C PRO A 2 -9.87 -12.22 -8.27
N LYS A 3 -10.41 -11.14 -7.70
CA LYS A 3 -11.36 -10.28 -8.45
C LYS A 3 -10.64 -9.65 -9.65
N PRO A 4 -11.36 -9.32 -10.75
CA PRO A 4 -10.79 -8.53 -11.83
C PRO A 4 -10.17 -7.25 -11.26
N ASN A 5 -8.93 -6.94 -11.65
CA ASN A 5 -8.14 -5.78 -11.18
C ASN A 5 -8.01 -5.72 -9.65
N PRO A 6 -7.24 -6.64 -9.01
CA PRO A 6 -6.94 -6.52 -7.59
C PRO A 6 -6.23 -5.18 -7.31
N PRO A 7 -6.47 -4.55 -6.14
CA PRO A 7 -5.81 -3.31 -5.79
C PRO A 7 -4.30 -3.54 -5.68
N LYS A 8 -3.52 -2.56 -6.14
CA LYS A 8 -2.09 -2.47 -5.84
C LYS A 8 -1.92 -2.08 -4.38
N ILE A 9 -0.93 -2.67 -3.71
CA ILE A 9 -0.76 -2.55 -2.26
C ILE A 9 0.60 -1.92 -1.95
N HIS A 10 0.60 -0.95 -1.04
CA HIS A 10 1.79 -0.44 -0.37
C HIS A 10 1.81 -0.93 1.09
N LEU A 11 2.86 -1.65 1.50
CA LEU A 11 2.98 -2.14 2.88
C LEU A 11 3.88 -1.21 3.69
N ASN A 12 3.34 -0.63 4.76
CA ASN A 12 4.11 0.17 5.71
C ASN A 12 5.25 -0.63 6.35
N GLU A 13 6.31 0.07 6.78
CA GLU A 13 7.53 -0.49 7.36
C GLU A 13 7.32 -1.38 8.59
N ASN A 14 6.22 -1.18 9.33
CA ASN A 14 5.91 -1.97 10.52
C ASN A 14 5.24 -3.31 10.21
N LEU A 15 5.00 -3.61 8.92
CA LEU A 15 4.41 -4.88 8.49
C LEU A 15 5.51 -5.92 8.25
N SER A 16 5.22 -7.17 8.63
CA SER A 16 6.16 -8.27 8.43
C SER A 16 6.49 -8.45 6.93
N PRO A 17 7.77 -8.60 6.56
CA PRO A 17 8.17 -8.95 5.19
C PRO A 17 7.57 -10.28 4.70
N ARG A 18 7.15 -11.16 5.61
CA ARG A 18 6.44 -12.40 5.23
C ARG A 18 5.10 -12.11 4.57
N LEU A 19 4.45 -10.99 4.91
CA LEU A 19 3.17 -10.59 4.32
C LEU A 19 3.32 -10.24 2.84
N SER A 20 4.38 -9.50 2.46
CA SER A 20 4.62 -9.19 1.03
C SER A 20 4.78 -10.48 0.21
N THR A 21 5.56 -11.42 0.74
CA THR A 21 5.79 -12.72 0.09
C THR A 21 4.48 -13.49 -0.13
N GLN A 22 3.59 -13.52 0.86
CA GLN A 22 2.32 -14.23 0.72
C GLN A 22 1.36 -13.51 -0.24
N LEU A 23 1.25 -12.19 -0.16
CA LEU A 23 0.38 -11.42 -1.06
C LEU A 23 0.82 -11.54 -2.53
N VAL A 24 2.12 -11.49 -2.80
CA VAL A 24 2.65 -11.73 -4.16
C VAL A 24 2.32 -13.14 -4.65
N LYS A 25 2.46 -14.17 -3.80
CA LYS A 25 2.05 -15.55 -4.14
C LYS A 25 0.57 -15.68 -4.49
N HIS A 26 -0.28 -14.82 -3.94
CA HIS A 26 -1.70 -14.76 -4.24
C HIS A 26 -2.06 -13.82 -5.41
N GLY A 27 -1.06 -13.29 -6.12
CA GLY A 27 -1.25 -12.49 -7.35
C GLY A 27 -1.52 -11.00 -7.10
N PHE A 28 -1.19 -10.47 -5.92
CA PHE A 28 -1.27 -9.03 -5.67
C PHE A 28 0.02 -8.32 -6.12
N ASP A 29 -0.13 -7.10 -6.67
CA ASP A 29 0.96 -6.15 -6.86
C ASP A 29 1.26 -5.47 -5.53
N VAL A 30 2.43 -5.72 -4.96
CA VAL A 30 2.81 -5.27 -3.62
C VAL A 30 4.14 -4.54 -3.66
N THR A 31 4.23 -3.41 -2.96
CA THR A 31 5.48 -2.69 -2.71
C THR A 31 5.61 -2.39 -1.22
N PRO A 32 6.60 -2.97 -0.50
CA PRO A 32 6.86 -2.62 0.89
C PRO A 32 7.70 -1.33 1.00
N SER A 33 7.55 -0.60 2.10
CA SER A 33 8.32 0.63 2.37
C SER A 33 9.83 0.44 2.33
N GLN A 34 10.32 -0.77 2.62
CA GLN A 34 11.73 -1.14 2.46
C GLN A 34 12.20 -1.04 1.01
N GLU A 35 11.42 -1.55 0.05
CA GLU A 35 11.76 -1.51 -1.38
C GLU A 35 11.51 -0.12 -1.99
N ALA A 36 10.53 0.61 -1.45
CA ALA A 36 10.23 1.99 -1.88
C ALA A 36 11.21 3.05 -1.33
N GLY A 37 12.20 2.67 -0.51
CA GLY A 37 13.12 3.63 0.12
C GLY A 37 12.44 4.55 1.15
N LEU A 38 11.36 4.07 1.77
CA LEU A 38 10.50 4.83 2.69
C LEU A 38 10.66 4.44 4.17
N LEU A 39 11.69 3.66 4.50
CA LEU A 39 11.99 3.32 5.90
C LEU A 39 12.21 4.58 6.74
N SER A 40 11.60 4.60 7.92
CA SER A 40 11.61 5.68 8.90
C SER A 40 11.04 7.00 8.35
N LYS A 41 10.34 6.98 7.21
CA LYS A 41 9.68 8.17 6.68
C LYS A 41 8.34 8.40 7.40
N PRO A 42 7.97 9.66 7.66
CA PRO A 42 6.69 9.98 8.28
C PRO A 42 5.48 9.42 7.52
N ASP A 43 4.39 9.14 8.23
CA ASP A 43 3.15 8.60 7.66
C ASP A 43 2.65 9.38 6.43
N ASP A 44 2.70 10.73 6.48
CA ASP A 44 2.30 11.59 5.36
C ASP A 44 3.11 11.30 4.09
N LYS A 45 4.40 10.99 4.21
CA LYS A 45 5.26 10.65 3.06
C LYS A 45 4.98 9.25 2.53
N GLN A 46 4.65 8.30 3.39
CA GLN A 46 4.21 6.99 2.94
C GLN A 46 2.86 7.05 2.22
N LEU A 47 1.95 7.90 2.72
CA LEU A 47 0.65 8.14 2.09
C LEU A 47 0.80 8.88 0.74
N GLU A 48 1.59 9.95 0.67
CA GLU A 48 1.89 10.66 -0.58
C GLU A 48 2.42 9.69 -1.65
N HIS A 49 3.37 8.82 -1.28
CA HIS A 49 3.90 7.80 -2.19
C HIS A 49 2.81 6.85 -2.68
N ALA A 50 2.03 6.26 -1.76
CA ALA A 50 0.96 5.33 -2.09
C ALA A 50 -0.07 5.97 -3.04
N VAL A 51 -0.46 7.23 -2.79
CA VAL A 51 -1.39 8.00 -3.65
C VAL A 51 -0.79 8.22 -5.04
N SER A 52 0.47 8.68 -5.11
CA SER A 52 1.16 8.92 -6.40
C SER A 52 1.26 7.66 -7.28
N GLN A 53 1.29 6.48 -6.66
CA GLN A 53 1.38 5.19 -7.33
C GLN A 53 0.02 4.50 -7.49
N GLN A 54 -1.07 5.16 -7.07
CA GLN A 54 -2.43 4.61 -7.02
C GLN A 54 -2.51 3.26 -6.28
N ARG A 55 -1.80 3.15 -5.14
CA ARG A 55 -1.74 1.97 -4.27
C ARG A 55 -2.54 2.19 -2.99
N ALA A 56 -3.28 1.17 -2.56
CA ALA A 56 -3.85 1.14 -1.22
C ALA A 56 -2.72 0.96 -0.19
N ILE A 57 -2.66 1.82 0.83
CA ILE A 57 -1.69 1.67 1.92
C ILE A 57 -2.26 0.78 3.03
N VAL A 58 -1.46 -0.20 3.47
CA VAL A 58 -1.75 -1.02 4.65
C VAL A 58 -0.78 -0.62 5.75
N THR A 59 -1.31 -0.29 6.93
CA THR A 59 -0.55 0.15 8.10
C THR A 59 -1.26 -0.25 9.39
N PHE A 60 -0.51 -0.44 10.47
CA PHE A 60 -1.04 -0.61 11.83
C PHE A 60 -1.11 0.71 12.61
N ASN A 61 -0.70 1.83 12.00
CA ASN A 61 -0.82 3.16 12.62
C ASN A 61 -2.28 3.62 12.61
N VAL A 62 -3.02 3.27 13.67
CA VAL A 62 -4.42 3.65 13.89
C VAL A 62 -4.59 5.16 14.10
N ARG A 63 -3.50 5.88 14.38
CA ARG A 63 -3.49 7.34 14.42
C ARG A 63 -3.57 7.90 12.99
N ARG A 64 -4.81 8.13 12.53
CA ARG A 64 -5.20 9.12 11.51
C ARG A 64 -4.67 8.85 10.07
N ASN A 65 -4.96 7.68 9.49
CA ASN A 65 -4.69 7.40 8.06
C ASN A 65 -5.92 6.95 7.24
N ILE A 66 -7.12 7.46 7.56
CA ILE A 66 -8.27 7.33 6.65
C ILE A 66 -8.34 8.60 5.80
N ARG A 67 -7.64 8.60 4.67
CA ARG A 67 -8.02 9.44 3.52
C ARG A 67 -8.58 8.50 2.47
N ARG A 68 -9.88 8.66 2.19
CA ARG A 68 -10.60 7.88 1.19
C ARG A 68 -9.89 8.09 -0.16
N MET A 69 -9.45 7.00 -0.78
CA MET A 69 -8.96 7.04 -2.15
C MET A 69 -10.19 7.11 -3.05
N ASP A 70 -10.62 8.33 -3.38
CA ASP A 70 -11.69 8.52 -4.35
C ASP A 70 -11.16 8.04 -5.71
N PHE A 71 -11.74 6.94 -6.19
CA PHE A 71 -11.54 6.47 -7.55
C PHE A 71 -12.00 7.57 -8.49
N ILE A 72 -11.07 8.22 -9.18
CA ILE A 72 -11.40 9.03 -10.35
C ILE A 72 -11.79 8.03 -11.44
N SER A 73 -13.10 7.79 -11.59
CA SER A 73 -13.65 7.23 -12.81
C SER A 73 -13.69 8.34 -13.85
N ASN A 74 -12.72 8.39 -14.75
CA ASN A 74 -12.93 9.14 -15.98
C ASN A 74 -13.86 8.33 -16.88
N SER A 75 -15.01 8.94 -17.13
CA SER A 75 -15.97 8.61 -18.19
C SER A 75 -15.37 8.93 -19.55
#